data_AF-A0A4V1T1F5-F1
#
_entry.id   AF-A0A4V1T1F5-F1
#
_cell.length_a   1.000
_cell.length_b   1.000
_cell.length_c   1.000
_cell.angle_alpha   90.00
_cell.angle_beta   90.00
_cell.angle_gamma   90.00
#
_symmetry.space_group_name_H-M   'P 1'
#
loop_
_entity.id
_entity.type
_entity.pdbx_description
1 polymer ?
#
loop_
_entity_poly.entity_id
_entity_poly.type
_entity_poly.pdbx_seq_one_letter_code
_entity_poly.pdbx_strand_id
1 'polypeptide(L)'
;MKRVVGLMICAVVLATNANAQQDTMLLVRLPNVDVKTERKWDNDKDRYQYNQTKYYVTTILPFLNAATKVFHEIDVKRNDPTISKKERKRFIDAKEDEMRNKFENEVKELNVTQGVLLIKLIARQTGVNIYSILQEFKNPLTAVKWQAWAKVNGHNLNKRYNPIEEPMLEHIMESLGYPLPPYYGNTNSEAAMN
;
A
#
# COMPACT_ATOMS: atom_id res chain seq x y z
N MET A 1 4.69 26.65 9.72
CA MET A 1 4.67 27.14 8.32
C MET A 1 6.03 27.69 7.94
N LYS A 2 6.84 26.94 7.18
CA LYS A 2 7.92 27.48 6.34
C LYS A 2 8.08 26.55 5.13
N ARG A 3 7.48 26.95 4.00
CA ARG A 3 7.67 26.34 2.68
C ARG A 3 8.84 27.07 2.04
N VAL A 4 9.96 26.39 1.80
CA VAL A 4 11.02 26.91 0.93
C VAL A 4 10.72 26.38 -0.47
N VAL A 5 10.20 27.30 -1.29
CA VAL A 5 9.95 27.14 -2.72
C VAL A 5 11.31 27.14 -3.41
N GLY A 6 11.71 26.00 -3.96
CA GLY A 6 12.89 25.88 -4.81
C GLY A 6 12.55 26.42 -6.21
N LEU A 7 12.95 27.66 -6.45
CA LEU A 7 12.84 28.39 -7.71
C LEU A 7 13.48 27.58 -8.86
N MET A 8 12.67 27.20 -9.86
CA MET A 8 13.13 26.52 -11.07
C MET A 8 13.61 27.58 -12.07
N ILE A 9 14.90 27.95 -12.04
CA ILE A 9 15.50 28.80 -13.08
C ILE A 9 15.86 27.90 -14.27
N CYS A 10 15.01 27.93 -15.29
CA CYS A 10 15.26 27.26 -16.57
C CYS A 10 16.02 28.23 -17.49
N ALA A 11 17.35 28.20 -17.46
CA ALA A 11 18.18 28.91 -18.43
C ALA A 11 18.41 28.00 -19.64
N VAL A 12 17.54 28.12 -20.65
CA VAL A 12 17.77 27.52 -21.97
C VAL A 12 18.62 28.52 -22.77
N VAL A 13 19.93 28.29 -22.82
CA VAL A 13 20.83 28.99 -23.76
C VAL A 13 20.96 28.11 -25.00
N LEU A 14 20.29 28.48 -26.08
CA LEU A 14 20.50 27.88 -27.40
C LEU A 14 21.63 28.62 -28.10
N ALA A 15 22.85 28.08 -28.00
CA ALA A 15 23.95 28.47 -28.86
C ALA A 15 23.85 27.67 -30.17
N THR A 16 23.34 28.30 -31.23
CA THR A 16 23.37 27.74 -32.58
C THR A 16 24.74 28.00 -33.20
N ASN A 17 25.70 27.09 -33.02
CA ASN A 17 26.90 27.07 -33.84
C ASN A 17 27.16 25.65 -34.36
N ALA A 18 27.11 25.54 -35.69
CA ALA A 18 27.49 24.37 -36.45
C ALA A 18 28.99 24.06 -36.21
N ASN A 19 29.32 22.76 -36.06
CA ASN A 19 30.63 22.18 -35.74
C ASN A 19 31.09 22.29 -34.28
N ALA A 20 30.72 21.29 -33.47
CA ALA A 20 31.60 20.72 -32.44
C ALA A 20 31.07 19.34 -32.03
N GLN A 21 32.00 18.43 -31.74
CA GLN A 21 31.89 17.16 -31.02
C GLN A 21 30.51 16.80 -30.44
N GLN A 22 30.07 15.55 -30.66
CA GLN A 22 28.88 14.95 -30.01
C GLN A 22 28.89 15.20 -28.50
N ASP A 23 28.16 16.23 -28.05
CA ASP A 23 27.98 16.53 -26.64
C ASP A 23 27.22 15.37 -25.99
N THR A 24 27.94 14.59 -25.19
CA THR A 24 27.35 13.50 -24.41
C THR A 24 26.58 14.13 -23.25
N MET A 25 25.28 14.34 -23.42
CA MET A 25 24.40 14.76 -22.32
C MET A 25 24.32 13.63 -21.27
N LEU A 26 24.98 13.83 -20.13
CA LEU A 26 24.89 12.92 -18.99
C LEU A 26 23.55 13.11 -18.27
N LEU A 27 22.58 12.24 -18.55
CA LEU A 27 21.32 12.20 -17.82
C LEU A 27 21.50 11.41 -16.51
N VAL A 28 21.93 12.08 -15.43
CA VAL A 28 21.99 11.45 -14.10
C VAL A 28 20.63 11.59 -13.42
N ARG A 29 19.92 10.48 -13.26
CA ARG A 29 18.76 10.39 -12.37
C ARG A 29 19.26 10.20 -10.94
N LEU A 30 19.30 11.28 -10.16
CA LEU A 30 19.67 11.18 -8.75
C LEU A 30 18.64 10.31 -8.00
N PRO A 31 19.10 9.39 -7.13
CA PRO A 31 18.19 8.66 -6.26
C PRO A 31 17.51 9.63 -5.29
N ASN A 32 16.22 9.43 -5.03
CA ASN A 32 15.54 10.17 -3.97
C ASN A 32 16.21 9.84 -2.63
N VAL A 33 16.58 10.87 -1.87
CA VAL A 33 17.15 10.72 -0.53
C VAL A 33 16.06 11.06 0.47
N ASP A 34 15.58 10.04 1.19
CA ASP A 34 14.61 10.22 2.26
C ASP A 34 15.30 10.76 3.51
N VAL A 35 15.10 12.05 3.79
CA VAL A 35 15.59 12.68 5.03
C VAL A 35 14.69 12.22 6.19
N LYS A 36 15.16 11.22 6.95
CA LYS A 36 14.49 10.75 8.16
C LYS A 36 14.70 11.78 9.28
N THR A 37 13.77 12.70 9.46
CA THR A 37 13.72 13.55 10.66
C THR A 37 13.09 12.76 11.82
N GLU A 38 13.66 12.87 13.01
CA GLU A 38 13.01 12.35 14.21
C GLU A 38 11.72 13.13 14.45
N ARG A 39 10.60 12.40 14.58
CA ARG A 39 9.29 13.03 14.82
C ARG A 39 9.26 13.59 16.24
N LYS A 40 9.14 14.91 16.34
CA LYS A 40 8.80 15.57 17.61
C LYS A 40 7.33 15.33 17.89
N TRP A 41 7.03 14.78 19.06
CA TRP A 41 5.66 14.53 19.51
C TRP A 41 5.18 15.75 20.30
N ASP A 42 4.06 16.32 19.89
CA ASP A 42 3.44 17.43 20.63
C ASP A 42 2.68 16.90 21.87
N ASN A 43 2.27 15.63 21.85
CA ASN A 43 1.44 15.00 22.87
C ASN A 43 1.81 13.52 23.09
N ASP A 44 1.87 13.09 24.35
CA ASP A 44 2.14 11.70 24.75
C ASP A 44 1.07 10.72 24.26
N LYS A 45 -0.20 11.17 24.16
CA LYS A 45 -1.29 10.35 23.65
C LYS A 45 -1.06 9.93 22.20
N ASP A 46 -0.64 10.87 21.37
CA ASP A 46 -0.41 10.62 19.94
C ASP A 46 0.80 9.70 19.74
N ARG A 47 1.84 9.88 20.56
CA ARG A 47 3.01 9.00 20.61
C ARG A 47 2.61 7.57 20.98
N TYR A 48 1.77 7.40 22.00
CA TYR A 48 1.28 6.09 22.42
C TYR A 48 0.46 5.42 21.32
N GLN A 49 -0.49 6.14 20.72
CA GLN A 49 -1.31 5.62 19.62
C GLN A 49 -0.43 5.18 18.43
N TYR A 50 0.54 6.01 18.05
CA TYR A 50 1.47 5.69 16.98
C TYR A 50 2.25 4.40 17.27
N ASN A 51 2.84 4.29 18.46
CA ASN A 51 3.62 3.11 18.84
C ASN A 51 2.75 1.85 18.87
N GLN A 52 1.51 1.96 19.36
CA GLN A 52 0.57 0.85 19.38
C GLN A 52 0.19 0.41 17.96
N THR A 53 -0.12 1.36 17.07
CA THR A 53 -0.40 1.05 15.66
C THR A 53 0.83 0.44 14.99
N LYS A 54 2.03 0.98 15.21
CA LYS A 54 3.28 0.43 14.67
C LYS A 54 3.53 -1.00 15.15
N TYR A 55 3.28 -1.27 16.43
CA TYR A 55 3.35 -2.62 16.98
C TYR A 55 2.37 -3.56 16.27
N TYR A 56 1.09 -3.18 16.16
CA TYR A 56 0.09 -3.97 15.45
C TYR A 56 0.44 -4.22 13.99
N VAL A 57 0.91 -3.20 13.27
CA VAL A 57 1.36 -3.32 11.88
C VAL A 57 2.51 -4.32 11.80
N THR A 58 3.51 -4.21 12.69
CA THR A 58 4.66 -5.12 12.72
C THR A 58 4.21 -6.57 12.95
N THR A 59 3.24 -6.80 13.84
CA THR A 59 2.67 -8.14 14.07
C THR A 59 2.05 -8.74 12.81
N ILE A 60 1.37 -7.92 12.00
CA ILE A 60 0.62 -8.41 10.83
C ILE A 60 1.44 -8.45 9.53
N LEU A 61 2.66 -7.91 9.52
CA LEU A 61 3.53 -7.87 8.34
C LEU A 61 3.75 -9.23 7.65
N PRO A 62 3.98 -10.35 8.37
CA PRO A 62 4.17 -11.64 7.71
C PRO A 62 2.96 -12.05 6.86
N PHE A 63 1.75 -11.83 7.37
CA PHE A 63 0.50 -12.11 6.64
C PHE A 63 0.33 -11.17 5.46
N LEU A 64 0.62 -9.88 5.64
CA LEU A 64 0.55 -8.89 4.58
C LEU A 64 1.46 -9.25 3.41
N ASN A 65 2.71 -9.61 3.70
CA ASN A 65 3.69 -9.99 2.68
C ASN A 65 3.25 -11.26 1.92
N ALA A 66 2.78 -12.27 2.65
CA ALA A 66 2.33 -13.52 2.04
C ALA A 66 1.08 -13.31 1.19
N ALA A 67 0.09 -12.56 1.68
CA ALA A 67 -1.13 -12.23 0.94
C ALA A 67 -0.82 -11.41 -0.34
N THR A 68 0.05 -10.41 -0.23
CA THR A 68 0.47 -9.58 -1.38
C THR A 68 1.18 -10.44 -2.44
N LYS A 69 2.08 -11.33 -2.01
CA LYS A 69 2.77 -12.26 -2.92
C LYS A 69 1.79 -13.15 -3.66
N VAL A 70 0.89 -13.82 -2.94
CA VAL A 70 -0.10 -14.73 -3.54
C VAL A 70 -1.07 -13.98 -4.44
N PHE A 71 -1.45 -12.76 -4.07
CA PHE A 71 -2.27 -11.90 -4.93
C PHE A 71 -1.58 -11.65 -6.27
N HIS A 72 -0.29 -11.30 -6.29
CA HIS A 72 0.44 -11.09 -7.54
C HIS A 72 0.59 -12.38 -8.36
N GLU A 73 0.85 -13.53 -7.72
CA GLU A 73 0.88 -14.84 -8.41
C GLU A 73 -0.47 -15.14 -9.09
N ILE A 74 -1.57 -14.90 -8.38
CA ILE A 74 -2.93 -15.05 -8.90
C ILE A 74 -3.19 -14.05 -10.02
N ASP A 75 -2.80 -12.78 -9.88
CA ASP A 75 -3.04 -11.75 -10.89
C ASP A 75 -2.33 -12.07 -12.21
N VAL A 76 -1.07 -12.50 -12.15
CA VAL A 76 -0.32 -12.98 -13.32
C VAL A 76 -1.03 -14.16 -13.96
N LYS A 77 -1.38 -15.18 -13.18
CA LYS A 77 -2.10 -16.34 -13.71
C LYS A 77 -3.50 -15.98 -14.17
N ARG A 78 -4.14 -14.92 -13.67
CA ARG A 78 -5.47 -14.45 -14.08
C ARG A 78 -5.45 -13.71 -15.42
N ASN A 79 -4.34 -13.06 -15.74
CA ASN A 79 -4.17 -12.31 -16.97
C ASN A 79 -3.51 -13.13 -18.09
N ASP A 80 -3.07 -14.37 -17.81
CA ASP A 80 -2.52 -15.28 -18.80
C ASP A 80 -3.60 -15.75 -19.81
N PRO A 81 -3.48 -15.42 -21.11
CA PRO A 81 -4.45 -15.82 -22.14
C PRO A 81 -4.31 -17.28 -22.57
N THR A 82 -3.21 -17.96 -22.22
CA THR A 82 -2.91 -19.32 -22.69
C THR A 82 -3.63 -20.41 -21.92
N ILE A 83 -4.14 -20.09 -20.73
CA ILE A 83 -4.74 -21.06 -19.81
C ILE A 83 -6.26 -21.06 -19.86
N SER A 84 -6.84 -22.25 -19.70
CA SER A 84 -8.30 -22.40 -19.61
C SER A 84 -8.86 -21.77 -18.32
N LYS A 85 -10.14 -21.36 -18.36
CA LYS A 85 -10.86 -20.87 -17.17
C LYS A 85 -10.84 -21.88 -16.01
N LYS A 86 -10.90 -23.18 -16.33
CA LYS A 86 -10.87 -24.28 -15.35
C LYS A 86 -9.52 -24.38 -14.66
N GLU A 87 -8.44 -24.30 -15.42
CA GLU A 87 -7.07 -24.34 -14.87
C GLU A 87 -6.79 -23.11 -13.99
N ARG A 88 -7.19 -21.92 -14.47
CA ARG A 88 -7.09 -20.67 -13.72
C ARG A 88 -7.80 -20.78 -12.37
N LYS A 89 -9.03 -21.28 -12.35
CA LYS A 89 -9.79 -21.50 -11.11
C LYS A 89 -9.06 -22.48 -10.18
N ARG A 90 -8.60 -23.63 -10.69
CA ARG A 90 -7.87 -24.62 -9.88
C ARG A 90 -6.61 -24.04 -9.24
N PHE A 91 -5.88 -23.22 -9.98
CA PHE A 91 -4.68 -22.55 -9.46
C PHE A 91 -5.02 -21.57 -8.33
N ILE A 92 -6.05 -20.75 -8.51
CA ILE A 92 -6.53 -19.80 -7.49
C ILE A 92 -6.95 -20.56 -6.23
N ASP A 93 -7.86 -21.54 -6.38
CA ASP A 93 -8.37 -22.33 -5.26
C ASP A 93 -7.22 -23.02 -4.48
N ALA A 94 -6.22 -23.58 -5.19
CA ALA A 94 -5.07 -24.21 -4.56
C ALA A 94 -4.18 -23.23 -3.77
N LYS A 95 -3.99 -22.01 -4.29
CA LYS A 95 -3.21 -20.96 -3.61
C LYS A 95 -3.93 -20.39 -2.40
N GLU A 96 -5.25 -20.22 -2.50
CA GLU A 96 -6.09 -19.83 -1.37
C GLU A 96 -6.05 -20.89 -0.26
N ASP A 97 -6.13 -22.17 -0.62
CA ASP A 97 -6.03 -23.29 0.32
C ASP A 97 -4.65 -23.37 0.99
N GLU A 98 -3.57 -23.22 0.24
CA GLU A 98 -2.20 -23.17 0.77
C GLU A 98 -2.05 -22.05 1.81
N MET A 99 -2.52 -20.84 1.48
CA MET A 99 -2.47 -19.68 2.36
C MET A 99 -3.31 -19.86 3.62
N ARG A 100 -4.53 -20.38 3.46
CA ARG A 100 -5.42 -20.67 4.58
C ARG A 100 -4.76 -21.67 5.53
N ASN A 101 -4.31 -22.81 5.04
CA ASN A 101 -3.71 -23.84 5.88
C ASN A 101 -2.46 -23.34 6.61
N LYS A 102 -1.68 -22.46 5.98
CA LYS A 102 -0.48 -21.88 6.58
C LYS A 102 -0.79 -20.88 7.70
N PHE A 103 -1.79 -20.02 7.53
CA PHE A 103 -1.99 -18.85 8.40
C PHE A 103 -3.32 -18.83 9.16
N GLU A 104 -4.21 -19.81 8.98
CA GLU A 104 -5.54 -19.80 9.59
C GLU A 104 -5.49 -19.66 11.10
N ASN A 105 -4.63 -20.42 11.77
CA ASN A 105 -4.52 -20.37 13.23
C ASN A 105 -3.97 -19.02 13.69
N GLU A 106 -2.91 -18.52 13.06
CA GLU A 106 -2.31 -17.24 13.42
C GLU A 106 -3.25 -16.05 13.16
N VAL A 107 -4.02 -16.08 12.07
CA VAL A 107 -5.00 -15.04 11.72
C VAL A 107 -6.20 -15.06 12.67
N LYS A 108 -6.57 -16.24 13.22
CA LYS A 108 -7.60 -16.34 14.26
C LYS A 108 -7.19 -15.62 15.53
N GLU A 109 -5.94 -15.76 15.95
CA GLU A 109 -5.38 -15.12 17.15
C GLU A 109 -5.27 -13.59 17.05
N LEU A 110 -5.32 -13.01 15.83
CA LEU A 110 -5.29 -11.55 15.67
C LEU A 110 -6.48 -10.88 16.38
N ASN A 111 -6.21 -9.84 17.14
CA ASN A 111 -7.29 -9.01 17.67
C ASN A 111 -8.02 -8.27 16.53
N VAL A 112 -9.19 -7.72 16.88
CA VAL A 112 -10.05 -7.01 15.91
C VAL A 112 -9.31 -5.89 15.18
N THR A 113 -8.51 -5.09 15.90
CA THR A 113 -7.79 -3.95 15.32
C THR A 113 -6.71 -4.41 14.36
N GLN A 114 -5.95 -5.45 14.72
CA GLN A 114 -4.94 -6.05 13.87
C GLN A 114 -5.56 -6.62 12.58
N GLY A 115 -6.69 -7.32 12.69
CA GLY A 115 -7.43 -7.81 11.52
C GLY A 115 -7.90 -6.70 10.58
N VAL A 116 -8.45 -5.61 11.14
CA VAL A 116 -8.86 -4.41 10.37
C VAL A 116 -7.66 -3.78 9.65
N LEU A 117 -6.53 -3.62 10.35
CA LEU A 117 -5.31 -3.07 9.76
C LEU A 117 -4.77 -3.99 8.64
N LEU A 118 -4.80 -5.31 8.83
CA LEU A 118 -4.37 -6.27 7.81
C LEU A 118 -5.18 -6.11 6.52
N ILE A 119 -6.51 -6.05 6.63
CA ILE A 119 -7.38 -5.85 5.46
C ILE A 119 -7.05 -4.52 4.76
N LYS A 120 -6.91 -3.42 5.52
CA LYS A 120 -6.57 -2.10 4.98
C LYS A 120 -5.23 -2.15 4.24
N LEU A 121 -4.22 -2.79 4.82
CA LEU A 121 -2.90 -2.89 4.22
C LEU A 121 -2.86 -3.80 2.99
N ILE A 122 -3.63 -4.90 2.97
CA ILE A 122 -3.75 -5.72 1.75
C ILE A 122 -4.37 -4.88 0.62
N ALA A 123 -5.44 -4.14 0.91
CA ALA A 123 -6.02 -3.21 -0.07
C ALA A 123 -5.02 -2.12 -0.50
N ARG A 124 -4.21 -1.61 0.45
CA ARG A 124 -3.12 -0.68 0.16
C ARG A 124 -2.08 -1.28 -0.78
N GLN A 125 -1.71 -2.57 -0.66
CA GLN A 125 -0.64 -3.21 -1.45
C GLN A 125 -1.10 -3.77 -2.80
N THR A 126 -2.40 -4.03 -2.96
CA THR A 126 -2.95 -4.67 -4.16
C THR A 126 -3.81 -3.72 -4.99
N GLY A 127 -4.27 -2.61 -4.42
CA GLY A 127 -5.17 -1.66 -5.07
C GLY A 127 -6.60 -2.16 -5.26
N VAL A 128 -6.93 -3.37 -4.78
CA VAL A 128 -8.29 -3.90 -4.87
C VAL A 128 -9.23 -3.23 -3.87
N ASN A 129 -10.53 -3.28 -4.19
CA ASN A 129 -11.55 -2.83 -3.24
C ASN A 129 -11.53 -3.74 -2.01
N ILE A 130 -11.60 -3.12 -0.83
CA ILE A 130 -11.68 -3.84 0.45
C ILE A 130 -12.86 -4.82 0.43
N TYR A 131 -14.01 -4.43 -0.13
CA TYR A 131 -15.17 -5.32 -0.27
C TYR A 131 -14.84 -6.63 -0.99
N SER A 132 -14.06 -6.58 -2.07
CA SER A 132 -13.65 -7.77 -2.83
C SER A 132 -12.82 -8.71 -1.97
N ILE A 133 -11.90 -8.16 -1.17
CA ILE A 133 -11.16 -8.91 -0.16
C ILE A 133 -12.17 -9.58 0.78
N LEU A 134 -13.10 -8.83 1.38
CA LEU A 134 -14.03 -9.40 2.37
C LEU A 134 -14.93 -10.51 1.79
N GLN A 135 -15.34 -10.37 0.53
CA GLN A 135 -16.17 -11.36 -0.17
C GLN A 135 -15.42 -12.65 -0.51
N GLU A 136 -14.10 -12.59 -0.74
CA GLU A 136 -13.25 -13.75 -1.03
C GLU A 136 -12.88 -14.49 0.25
N PHE A 137 -12.74 -13.77 1.37
CA PHE A 137 -12.51 -14.34 2.71
C PHE A 137 -13.79 -14.97 3.34
N LYS A 138 -14.63 -15.64 2.53
CA LYS A 138 -15.81 -16.39 2.95
C LYS A 138 -15.44 -17.64 3.75
N ASN A 139 -14.92 -17.43 4.95
CA ASN A 139 -14.89 -18.40 6.01
C ASN A 139 -15.77 -17.86 7.16
N PRO A 140 -16.77 -18.62 7.67
CA PRO A 140 -17.65 -18.19 8.77
C PRO A 140 -16.92 -17.83 10.08
N LEU A 141 -15.63 -18.15 10.20
CA LEU A 141 -14.82 -17.99 11.42
C LEU A 141 -14.54 -16.51 11.79
N THR A 142 -14.83 -15.55 10.91
CA THR A 142 -14.40 -14.15 11.08
C THR A 142 -15.58 -13.15 11.24
N ALA A 143 -16.82 -13.63 11.36
CA ALA A 143 -18.05 -12.81 11.49
C ALA A 143 -17.94 -11.66 12.51
N VAL A 144 -17.27 -11.88 13.64
CA VAL A 144 -17.09 -10.87 14.70
C VAL A 144 -16.16 -9.74 14.25
N LYS A 145 -15.04 -10.07 13.57
CA LYS A 145 -14.11 -9.05 13.06
C LYS A 145 -14.76 -8.26 11.92
N TRP A 146 -15.64 -8.89 11.15
CA TRP A 146 -16.43 -8.23 10.10
C TRP A 146 -17.41 -7.19 10.64
N GLN A 147 -18.15 -7.53 11.70
CA GLN A 147 -19.05 -6.58 12.35
C GLN A 147 -18.28 -5.38 12.93
N ALA A 148 -17.12 -5.61 13.53
CA ALA A 148 -16.30 -4.54 14.05
C ALA A 148 -15.72 -3.65 12.94
N TRP A 149 -15.26 -4.23 11.82
CA TRP A 149 -14.80 -3.45 10.68
C TRP A 149 -15.92 -2.57 10.09
N ALA A 150 -17.14 -3.11 9.98
CA ALA A 150 -18.32 -2.36 9.51
C ALA A 150 -18.66 -1.19 10.45
N LYS A 151 -18.54 -1.37 11.77
CA LYS A 151 -18.72 -0.29 12.76
C LYS A 151 -17.67 0.83 12.60
N VAL A 152 -16.43 0.48 12.29
CA VAL A 152 -15.33 1.45 12.15
C VAL A 152 -15.36 2.20 10.81
N ASN A 153 -15.83 1.56 9.73
CA ASN A 153 -15.80 2.15 8.38
C ASN A 153 -17.15 2.70 7.87
N GLY A 154 -18.22 2.58 8.67
CA GLY A 154 -19.55 3.09 8.32
C GLY A 154 -20.17 2.40 7.09
N HIS A 155 -21.23 3.00 6.53
CA HIS A 155 -22.03 2.41 5.44
C HIS A 155 -21.35 2.33 4.06
N ASN A 156 -20.06 2.70 3.94
CA ASN A 156 -19.32 2.73 2.67
C ASN A 156 -18.38 1.52 2.54
N LEU A 157 -18.95 0.34 2.31
CA LEU A 157 -18.19 -0.91 2.17
C LEU A 157 -17.37 -0.96 0.85
N ASN A 158 -17.73 -0.17 -0.16
CA ASN A 158 -17.07 -0.12 -1.48
C ASN A 158 -15.82 0.79 -1.52
N LYS A 159 -15.17 0.99 -0.38
CA LYS A 159 -14.09 1.97 -0.26
C LYS A 159 -12.75 1.37 -0.68
N ARG A 160 -12.10 2.01 -1.66
CA ARG A 160 -10.67 1.80 -1.93
C ARG A 160 -9.85 2.39 -0.78
N TYR A 161 -8.69 1.81 -0.51
CA TYR A 161 -7.76 2.39 0.45
C TYR A 161 -7.36 3.81 0.01
N ASN A 162 -7.47 4.78 0.91
CA ASN A 162 -7.13 6.18 0.65
C ASN A 162 -5.96 6.61 1.56
N PRO A 163 -4.75 6.83 1.01
CA PRO A 163 -3.57 7.21 1.81
C PRO A 163 -3.72 8.59 2.47
N ILE A 164 -4.53 9.49 1.91
CA ILE A 164 -4.75 10.85 2.44
C ILE A 164 -5.51 10.80 3.76
N GLU A 165 -6.43 9.85 3.91
CA GLU A 165 -7.23 9.68 5.13
C GLU A 165 -6.49 8.90 6.23
N GLU A 166 -5.36 8.29 5.90
CA GLU A 166 -4.60 7.39 6.77
C GLU A 166 -3.14 7.85 6.95
N PRO A 167 -2.85 9.13 7.24
CA PRO A 167 -1.49 9.69 7.22
C PRO A 167 -0.57 9.04 8.26
N MET A 168 -1.13 8.63 9.41
CA MET A 168 -0.37 7.93 10.44
C MET A 168 0.04 6.53 9.97
N LEU A 169 -0.88 5.80 9.33
CA LEU A 169 -0.61 4.45 8.84
C LEU A 169 0.40 4.49 7.70
N GLU A 170 0.29 5.48 6.80
CA GLU A 170 1.26 5.70 5.72
C GLU A 170 2.66 5.98 6.26
N HIS A 171 2.78 6.87 7.23
CA HIS A 171 4.07 7.15 7.85
C HIS A 171 4.67 5.91 8.53
N ILE A 172 3.84 5.08 9.18
CA ILE A 172 4.28 3.81 9.77
C ILE A 172 4.82 2.88 8.67
N MET A 173 4.06 2.68 7.58
CA MET A 173 4.45 1.81 6.47
C MET A 173 5.75 2.27 5.82
N GLU A 174 5.88 3.57 5.54
CA GLU A 174 7.10 4.17 5.01
C GLU A 174 8.29 3.95 5.97
N SER A 175 8.10 4.15 7.27
CA SER A 175 9.14 3.92 8.29
C SER A 175 9.60 2.45 8.35
N LEU A 176 8.73 1.52 7.95
CA LEU A 176 9.00 0.08 7.89
C LEU A 176 9.57 -0.36 6.53
N GLY A 177 9.80 0.57 5.59
CA GLY A 177 10.34 0.26 4.26
C GLY A 177 9.30 -0.13 3.21
N TYR A 178 8.02 0.21 3.44
CA TYR A 178 6.92 -0.05 2.52
C TYR A 178 6.41 1.27 1.92
N PRO A 179 7.08 1.82 0.89
CA PRO A 179 6.64 3.05 0.24
C PRO A 179 5.24 2.86 -0.36
N LEU A 180 4.59 3.98 -0.64
CA LEU A 180 3.28 3.98 -1.28
C LEU A 180 3.40 3.41 -2.70
N PRO A 181 2.59 2.40 -3.08
CA PRO A 181 2.64 1.82 -4.41
C PRO A 181 2.30 2.85 -5.53
N PRO A 182 2.82 2.64 -6.75
CA PRO A 182 2.78 3.65 -7.82
C PRO A 182 1.36 4.01 -8.29
N TYR A 183 0.37 3.14 -8.08
CA TYR A 183 -1.03 3.42 -8.44
C TYR A 183 -1.72 4.48 -7.57
N TYR A 184 -1.04 5.04 -6.56
CA TYR A 184 -1.50 6.22 -5.82
C TYR A 184 -0.78 7.53 -6.22
N GLY A 185 0.25 7.46 -7.06
CA GLY A 185 1.19 8.57 -7.32
C GLY A 185 0.69 9.68 -8.26
N ASN A 186 -0.54 9.60 -8.74
CA ASN A 186 -1.17 10.51 -9.68
C ASN A 186 -2.17 11.50 -9.04
N THR A 187 -2.43 11.42 -7.74
CA THR A 187 -3.37 12.33 -7.05
C THR A 187 -2.77 13.71 -6.73
N ASN A 188 -1.43 13.83 -6.71
CA ASN A 188 -0.73 15.09 -6.42
C ASN A 188 -0.74 16.10 -7.58
N SER A 189 -1.06 15.71 -8.82
CA SER A 189 -1.21 16.66 -9.93
C SER A 189 -2.63 17.21 -10.09
N GLU A 190 -3.66 16.51 -9.60
CA GLU A 190 -5.06 16.97 -9.68
C GLU A 190 -5.48 17.79 -8.46
N ALA A 191 -4.99 17.47 -7.26
CA ALA A 191 -5.30 18.23 -6.04
C ALA A 191 -4.56 19.58 -5.93
N ALA A 192 -3.52 19.80 -6.75
CA ALA A 192 -2.79 21.07 -6.83
C ALA A 192 -3.34 22.01 -7.93
N MET A 193 -4.35 21.57 -8.69
CA MET A 193 -4.97 22.35 -9.78
C MET A 193 -6.43 22.74 -9.52
N ASN A 194 -6.94 22.55 -8.30
CA ASN A 194 -8.24 23.10 -7.85
C ASN A 194 -8.07 23.94 -6.59
#